data_AF-A0AAV1UXT5-F1
#
_entry.id   AF-A0AAV1UXT5-F1
#
_cell.length_a   1.000
_cell.length_b   1.000
_cell.length_c   1.000
_cell.angle_alpha   90.00
_cell.angle_beta   90.00
_cell.angle_gamma   90.00
#
_symmetry.space_group_name_H-M   'P 1'
#
loop_
_entity.id
_entity.type
_entity.pdbx_description
1 polymer ?
#
loop_
_entity_poly.entity_id
_entity_poly.type
_entity_poly.pdbx_seq_one_letter_code
_entity_poly.pdbx_strand_id
1 'polypeptide(L)' 'MTAADIRNILPNASNKNSSPHEMVFKKVPRVDHMRVFGAQCYARVAKEKRKKLNDSGVRCFFLGYAKD' A
#
# COMPACT_ATOMS: atom_id res chain seq x y z
N MET A 1 -1.54 -4.09 -1.74
CA MET A 1 -0.11 -3.75 -1.66
C MET A 1 0.49 -4.61 -0.59
N THR A 2 1.41 -5.47 -0.99
CA THR A 2 2.11 -6.41 -0.13
C THR A 2 3.52 -5.90 0.15
N ALA A 3 4.18 -6.39 1.20
CA ALA A 3 5.56 -6.01 1.50
C ALA A 3 6.53 -6.29 0.33
N ALA A 4 6.21 -7.29 -0.50
CA ALA A 4 6.96 -7.62 -1.71
C ALA A 4 6.87 -6.52 -2.78
N ASP A 5 5.71 -5.88 -2.94
CA ASP A 5 5.52 -4.81 -3.93
C ASP A 5 6.47 -3.65 -3.64
N ILE A 6 6.54 -3.20 -2.38
CA ILE A 6 7.43 -2.11 -1.94
C ILE A 6 8.90 -2.44 -2.20
N ARG A 7 9.31 -3.69 -1.90
CA ARG A 7 10.69 -4.13 -2.09
C ARG A 7 11.08 -4.23 -3.57
N ASN A 8 10.11 -4.52 -4.44
CA ASN A 8 10.34 -4.66 -5.88
C ASN A 8 10.41 -3.31 -6.60
N ILE A 9 9.78 -2.26 -6.06
CA ILE A 9 9.79 -0.93 -6.66
C ILE A 9 10.85 0.01 -6.08
N LEU A 10 11.36 -0.26 -4.88
CA LEU A 10 12.43 0.54 -4.28
C LEU A 10 13.81 0.04 -4.75
N PRO A 11 14.78 0.95 -4.99
CA PRO A 11 16.17 0.55 -5.14
C PRO A 11 16.67 -0.09 -3.84
N ASN A 12 17.56 -1.07 -3.96
CA ASN A 12 18.08 -1.81 -2.82
C ASN A 12 19.59 -1.54 -2.64
N ALA A 13 20.15 -1.96 -1.51
CA ALA A 13 21.57 -1.69 -1.20
C ALA A 13 22.54 -2.24 -2.26
N SER A 14 22.20 -3.37 -2.89
CA SER A 14 23.00 -3.99 -3.95
C SER A 14 22.87 -3.24 -5.29
N ASN A 15 21.70 -2.68 -5.58
CA ASN A 15 21.38 -1.96 -6.81
C ASN A 15 20.84 -0.57 -6.49
N LYS A 16 21.76 0.40 -6.36
CA LYS A 16 21.44 1.79 -5.99
C LYS A 16 20.69 2.56 -7.07
N ASN A 17 20.86 2.17 -8.34
CA ASN A 17 20.41 2.97 -9.49
C ASN A 17 19.10 2.46 -10.13
N SER A 18 18.64 1.26 -9.78
CA SER A 18 17.47 0.65 -10.41
C SER A 18 16.76 -0.30 -9.47
N SER A 19 15.43 -0.23 -9.44
CA SER A 19 14.59 -1.17 -8.69
C SER A 19 14.54 -2.55 -9.36
N PRO A 20 14.29 -3.64 -8.61
CA PRO A 20 14.11 -4.97 -9.19
C PRO A 20 13.04 -5.01 -10.30
N HIS A 21 11.94 -4.27 -10.16
CA HIS A 21 10.91 -4.17 -11.18
C HIS A 21 11.44 -3.56 -12.48
N GLU A 22 12.23 -2.49 -12.40
CA GLU A 22 12.83 -1.85 -13.59
C GLU A 22 13.84 -2.77 -14.27
N MET A 23 14.62 -3.52 -13.49
CA MET A 23 15.59 -4.46 -14.05
C MET A 23 14.92 -5.60 -14.82
N VAL A 24 13.84 -6.15 -14.27
CA VAL A 24 13.13 -7.30 -14.86
C VAL A 24 12.26 -6.86 -16.03
N PHE A 25 11.46 -5.82 -15.86
CA PHE A 25 10.47 -5.42 -16.85
C PHE A 25 10.94 -4.31 -17.78
N LYS A 26 12.12 -3.72 -17.54
CA LYS A 26 12.67 -2.56 -18.28
C LYS A 26 11.68 -1.40 -18.37
N LYS A 27 10.81 -1.28 -17.36
CA LYS A 27 9.73 -0.31 -17.26
C LYS A 27 9.69 0.27 -15.85
N VAL A 28 9.46 1.58 -15.79
CA VAL A 28 9.25 2.30 -14.53
C VAL A 28 8.02 1.73 -13.82
N PRO A 29 8.11 1.38 -12.53
CA PRO A 29 7.00 0.84 -11.78
C PRO A 29 5.91 1.91 -11.62
N ARG A 30 4.66 1.50 -11.79
CA ARG A 30 3.51 2.38 -11.53
C ARG A 30 3.23 2.43 -10.03
N VAL A 31 3.46 3.58 -9.42
CA VAL A 31 3.25 3.80 -7.98
C VAL A 31 1.91 4.47 -7.65
N ASP A 32 1.03 4.67 -8.63
CA ASP A 32 -0.29 5.33 -8.45
C ASP A 32 -1.17 4.67 -7.37
N HIS A 33 -0.92 3.40 -7.11
CA HIS A 33 -1.63 2.60 -6.11
C HIS A 33 -1.05 2.76 -4.69
N MET A 34 0.09 3.44 -4.52
CA MET A 34 0.67 3.82 -3.23
C MET A 34 -0.10 4.96 -2.60
N ARG A 35 -0.46 4.78 -1.33
CA ARG A 35 -1.03 5.85 -0.51
C ARG A 35 0.07 6.47 0.34
N VAL A 36 0.10 7.80 0.35
CA VAL A 36 1.01 8.59 1.17
C VAL A 36 0.60 8.47 2.64
N PHE A 37 1.57 8.55 3.54
CA PHE A 37 1.30 8.68 4.97
C PHE A 37 0.37 9.87 5.24
N GLY A 38 -0.61 9.70 6.12
CA GLY A 38 -1.61 10.72 6.40
C GLY A 38 -2.72 10.84 5.35
N ALA A 39 -2.74 9.99 4.31
CA ALA A 39 -3.84 10.00 3.35
C ALA A 39 -5.16 9.58 4.01
N GLN A 40 -6.26 10.26 3.66
CA GLN A 40 -7.58 9.89 4.16
C GLN A 40 -7.94 8.47 3.71
N CYS A 41 -8.28 7.62 4.67
CA CYS A 41 -8.67 6.23 4.49
C CYS A 41 -10.02 5.94 5.17
N TYR A 42 -10.57 4.77 4.85
CA TYR A 42 -11.71 4.20 5.56
C TYR A 42 -11.36 2.80 6.01
N ALA A 43 -11.28 2.58 7.32
CA ALA A 43 -11.04 1.27 7.91
C ALA A 43 -12.33 0.45 7.87
N ARG A 44 -12.28 -0.76 7.33
CA ARG A 44 -13.48 -1.61 7.18
C ARG A 44 -13.97 -2.10 8.54
N VAL A 45 -15.20 -1.80 8.87
CA VAL A 45 -15.87 -2.32 10.08
C VAL A 45 -16.23 -3.79 9.82
N ALA A 46 -15.99 -4.73 10.74
CA ALA A 46 -16.38 -6.13 10.54
C ALA A 46 -17.91 -6.26 10.33
N LYS A 47 -18.37 -7.18 9.46
CA LYS A 47 -19.81 -7.33 9.13
C LYS A 47 -20.65 -7.63 10.38
N GLU A 48 -20.11 -8.41 11.31
CA GLU A 48 -20.74 -8.76 12.59
C GLU A 48 -21.06 -7.53 13.46
N LYS A 49 -20.27 -6.47 13.34
CA LYS A 49 -20.46 -5.22 14.09
C LYS A 49 -21.40 -4.23 13.38
N ARG A 50 -21.91 -4.56 12.18
CA ARG A 50 -22.78 -3.68 11.38
C ARG A 50 -24.25 -4.11 11.51
N LYS A 51 -25.15 -3.14 11.64
CA LYS A 51 -26.60 -3.33 11.42
C LYS A 51 -26.97 -2.92 9.98
N LYS A 52 -28.17 -3.27 9.52
CA LYS A 52 -28.66 -2.92 8.18
C LYS A 52 -28.61 -1.38 8.02
N LEU A 53 -28.02 -0.90 6.92
CA LEU A 53 -27.78 0.52 6.59
C LEU A 53 -26.76 1.26 7.48
N ASN A 54 -26.02 0.58 8.36
CA ASN A 54 -24.91 1.23 9.07
C ASN A 54 -23.73 1.50 8.12
N ASP A 55 -22.93 2.51 8.48
CA ASP A 55 -21.67 2.79 7.80
C ASP A 55 -20.77 1.55 7.78
N SER A 56 -20.12 1.34 6.64
CA SER A 56 -19.26 0.18 6.38
C SER A 56 -17.78 0.47 6.67
N GLY A 57 -17.44 1.73 6.90
CA GLY A 57 -16.09 2.16 7.19
C GLY A 57 -16.01 3.25 8.26
N VAL A 58 -14.86 3.33 8.92
CA VAL A 58 -14.52 4.44 9.83
C VAL A 58 -13.47 5.30 9.16
N ARG A 59 -13.71 6.61 9.08
CA ARG A 59 -12.72 7.56 8.54
C ARG A 59 -11.44 7.50 9.38
N CYS A 60 -10.31 7.32 8.71
CA CYS A 60 -8.99 7.19 9.31
C CYS A 60 -7.94 7.94 8.50
N PHE A 61 -6.73 8.03 9.06
CA PHE A 61 -5.54 8.43 8.33
C PHE A 61 -4.63 7.22 8.12
N PHE A 62 -4.09 7.10 6.92
CA PHE A 62 -3.20 6.01 6.56
C PHE A 62 -1.83 6.17 7.25
N LEU A 63 -1.52 5.31 8.21
CA LEU A 63 -0.26 5.36 8.96
C LEU A 63 0.87 4.59 8.27
N GLY A 64 0.56 3.70 7.32
CA GLY A 64 1.55 2.85 6.67
C GLY A 64 1.11 1.40 6.60
N TYR A 65 2.01 0.57 6.09
CA TYR A 65 1.82 -0.87 5.99
C TYR A 65 2.56 -1.54 7.16
N ALA A 66 1.90 -2.47 7.84
CA ALA A 66 2.54 -3.28 8.87
C ALA A 66 3.67 -4.09 8.24
N LYS A 67 4.79 -4.24 8.97
CA LYS A 67 5.79 -5.26 8.68
C LYS A 67 5.36 -6.52 9.44
N ASP A 68 5.15 -7.61 8.71
CA ASP A 68 5.20 -8.96 9.27
C ASP A 68 6.66 -9.30 9.63
#